data_AF-A0A9D1T927-F1
#
_entry.id   AF-A0A9D1T927-F1
#
_cell.length_a   1.000
_cell.length_b   1.000
_cell.length_c   1.000
_cell.angle_alpha   90.00
_cell.angle_beta   90.00
_cell.angle_gamma   90.00
#
_symmetry.space_group_name_H-M   'P 1'
#
loop_
_entity.id
_entity.type
_entity.pdbx_description
1 polymer ?
#
loop_
_entity_poly.entity_id
_entity_poly.type
_entity_poly.pdbx_seq_one_letter_code
_entity_poly.pdbx_strand_id
1 'polypeptide(L)' 'MWAELNNAPILPEHINCEGCRADGAKTVFCEHMCETRKCALEKGVSTCGDCSEIETCPTVGAILENNPSALENLKG' A
#
# COMPACT_ATOMS: atom_id res chain seq x y z
N MET A 1 2.81 1.08 25.65
CA MET A 1 3.96 0.39 25.03
C MET A 1 3.43 -0.63 24.04
N TRP A 2 3.40 -0.32 22.74
CA TRP A 2 2.75 -1.21 21.75
C TRP A 2 3.53 -2.52 21.55
N ALA A 3 4.85 -2.44 21.43
CA ALA A 3 5.73 -3.59 21.19
C ALA A 3 5.63 -4.65 22.30
N GLU A 4 5.58 -4.22 23.56
CA GLU A 4 5.42 -5.15 24.69
C GLU A 4 4.02 -5.76 24.74
N LEU A 5 2.97 -4.97 24.52
CA LEU A 5 1.59 -5.47 24.53
C LEU A 5 1.31 -6.50 23.44
N ASN A 6 2.05 -6.45 22.33
CA ASN A 6 1.90 -7.34 21.19
C ASN A 6 3.03 -8.37 21.07
N ASN A 7 3.95 -8.41 22.06
CA ASN A 7 5.12 -9.27 22.06
C ASN A 7 5.89 -9.23 20.70
N ALA A 8 6.02 -8.02 20.16
CA ALA A 8 6.52 -7.75 18.82
C ALA A 8 7.63 -6.68 18.90
N PRO A 9 8.90 -7.09 19.08
CA PRO A 9 10.04 -6.16 19.11
C PRO A 9 10.11 -5.32 17.82
N ILE A 10 10.12 -4.00 17.97
CA ILE A 10 10.33 -3.06 16.86
C ILE A 10 11.80 -2.66 16.86
N LEU A 11 12.55 -3.13 15.87
CA LEU A 11 13.95 -2.75 15.68
C LEU A 11 14.03 -1.45 14.86
N PRO A 12 15.10 -0.64 14.98
CA PRO A 12 15.31 0.54 14.14
C PRO A 12 15.19 0.25 12.64
N GLU A 13 15.58 -0.94 12.20
CA GLU A 13 15.52 -1.36 10.80
C GLU A 13 14.07 -1.55 10.32
N HIS A 14 13.13 -1.90 11.22
CA HIS A 14 11.73 -2.16 10.87
C HIS A 14 10.94 -0.89 10.50
N ILE A 15 11.45 0.29 10.88
CA ILE A 15 10.79 1.58 10.66
C ILE A 15 11.36 2.36 9.46
N ASN A 16 12.37 1.82 8.78
CA ASN A 16 12.93 2.43 7.58
C ASN A 16 11.94 2.29 6.40
N CYS A 17 11.62 3.39 5.72
CA CYS A 17 10.80 3.37 4.53
C CYS A 17 11.10 4.58 3.64
N GLU A 18 11.43 4.34 2.38
CA GLU A 18 11.71 5.37 1.39
C GLU A 18 10.48 5.68 0.50
N GLY A 19 9.32 5.15 0.87
CA GLY A 19 8.06 5.30 0.14
C GLY A 19 7.77 4.13 -0.80
N CYS A 20 6.49 3.87 -1.06
CA CYS A 20 6.02 2.65 -1.75
C CYS A 20 6.53 2.49 -3.19
N ARG A 21 6.80 3.61 -3.87
CA ARG A 21 7.25 3.68 -5.28
C ARG A 21 8.77 3.78 -5.45
N ALA A 22 9.51 4.02 -4.37
CA ALA A 22 10.96 4.05 -4.43
C ALA A 22 11.53 2.63 -4.41
N ASP A 23 12.74 2.43 -4.93
CA ASP A 23 13.43 1.13 -4.91
C ASP A 23 14.07 0.81 -3.54
N GLY A 24 14.19 1.82 -2.67
CA GLY A 24 14.87 1.69 -1.38
C GLY A 24 14.07 0.94 -0.30
N ALA A 25 14.48 1.12 0.96
CA ALA A 25 13.91 0.40 2.09
C ALA A 25 12.38 0.53 2.19
N LYS A 26 11.74 -0.53 2.72
CA LYS A 26 10.32 -0.59 3.04
C LYS A 26 10.16 -1.12 4.45
N THR A 27 9.08 -0.71 5.12
CA THR A 27 8.68 -1.39 6.36
C THR A 27 8.34 -2.84 6.06
N VAL A 28 8.42 -3.71 7.08
CA VAL A 28 8.06 -5.14 6.98
C VAL A 28 6.66 -5.33 6.38
N PHE A 29 5.71 -4.45 6.71
CA PHE A 29 4.37 -4.48 6.13
C PHE A 29 4.37 -4.17 4.63
N CYS A 30 5.01 -3.07 4.21
CA CYS A 30 5.05 -2.68 2.80
C CYS A 30 5.83 -3.69 1.93
N GLU A 31 6.84 -4.34 2.50
CA GLU A 31 7.64 -5.34 1.81
C GLU A 31 6.87 -6.65 1.62
N HIS A 32 6.17 -7.13 2.65
CA HIS A 32 5.66 -8.50 2.66
C HIS A 32 4.14 -8.65 2.78
N MET A 33 3.41 -7.63 3.18
CA MET A 33 1.99 -7.76 3.56
C MET A 33 1.04 -6.78 2.85
N CYS A 34 1.56 -5.70 2.26
CA CYS A 34 0.73 -4.73 1.55
C CYS A 34 0.26 -5.28 0.20
N GLU A 35 -0.92 -5.88 0.17
CA GLU A 35 -1.51 -6.48 -1.04
C GLU A 35 -1.76 -5.45 -2.16
N THR A 36 -2.10 -4.20 -1.82
CA THR A 36 -2.23 -3.13 -2.82
C THR A 36 -0.92 -2.86 -3.55
N ARG A 37 0.20 -2.85 -2.83
CA ARG A 37 1.53 -2.66 -3.44
C ARG A 37 1.92 -3.85 -4.31
N LYS A 38 1.74 -5.08 -3.81
CA LYS A 38 2.04 -6.31 -4.57
C LYS A 38 1.25 -6.36 -5.88
N CYS A 39 -0.06 -6.11 -5.80
CA CYS A 39 -0.94 -6.06 -6.97
C CYS A 39 -0.47 -5.01 -7.99
N ALA A 40 -0.10 -3.81 -7.55
CA ALA A 40 0.42 -2.76 -8.44
C ALA A 40 1.73 -3.18 -9.13
N LEU A 41 2.66 -3.80 -8.39
CA LEU A 41 3.92 -4.32 -8.94
C LEU A 41 3.69 -5.44 -9.95
N GLU A 42 2.83 -6.42 -9.63
CA GLU A 42 2.49 -7.54 -10.52
C GLU A 42 1.84 -7.06 -11.82
N LYS A 43 0.99 -6.03 -11.74
CA LYS A 43 0.35 -5.40 -12.91
C LYS A 43 1.25 -4.39 -13.63
N GLY A 44 2.42 -4.04 -13.07
CA GLY A 44 3.34 -3.06 -13.65
C GLY A 44 2.80 -1.63 -13.68
N VAL A 45 1.89 -1.29 -12.77
CA VAL A 45 1.28 0.06 -12.69
C VAL A 45 1.94 0.91 -11.59
N SER A 46 2.11 2.21 -11.86
CA SER A 46 2.78 3.12 -10.91
C SER A 46 1.86 3.51 -9.75
N THR A 47 0.58 3.65 -10.04
CA THR A 47 -0.50 3.87 -9.07
C THR A 47 -1.73 3.06 -9.46
N CYS A 48 -2.67 2.87 -8.53
CA CYS A 48 -3.94 2.23 -8.87
C CYS A 48 -4.73 3.00 -9.95
N GLY A 49 -4.47 4.30 -10.11
CA GLY A 49 -5.07 5.15 -11.15
C GLY A 49 -4.75 4.68 -12.57
N ASP A 50 -3.58 4.08 -12.78
CA ASP A 50 -3.16 3.55 -14.08
C ASP A 50 -3.78 2.17 -14.38
N CYS A 51 -4.51 1.57 -13.42
CA CYS A 51 -5.13 0.27 -13.58
C CYS A 51 -6.43 0.37 -14.39
N SER A 52 -6.51 -0.35 -15.51
CA SER A 52 -7.71 -0.41 -16.36
C SER A 52 -8.96 -0.91 -15.64
N GLU A 53 -8.77 -1.66 -14.54
CA GLU A 53 -9.85 -2.24 -13.74
C GLU A 53 -10.22 -1.38 -12.51
N ILE A 54 -9.68 -0.17 -12.35
CA ILE A 54 -9.83 0.63 -11.11
C ILE A 54 -11.29 0.77 -10.63
N GLU A 55 -12.24 0.94 -11.55
CA GLU A 55 -13.67 1.12 -11.23
C GLU A 55 -14.31 -0.07 -10.52
N THR A 56 -13.79 -1.27 -10.79
CA THR A 56 -14.33 -2.54 -10.28
C THR A 56 -13.29 -3.32 -9.49
N CYS A 57 -12.16 -2.69 -9.13
CA CYS A 57 -11.02 -3.38 -8.55
C CYS A 57 -11.33 -3.80 -7.11
N PRO A 58 -11.39 -5.11 -6.79
CA PRO A 58 -11.73 -5.56 -5.44
C PRO A 58 -10.64 -5.20 -4.41
N THR A 59 -9.38 -5.04 -4.83
CA THR A 59 -8.25 -4.70 -3.96
C THR A 59 -8.40 -3.32 -3.30
N VAL A 60 -8.96 -2.35 -4.03
CA VAL A 60 -9.16 -0.98 -3.53
C VAL A 60 -10.63 -0.59 -3.40
N GLY A 61 -11.56 -1.45 -3.83
CA GLY A 61 -12.98 -1.15 -3.90
C GLY A 61 -13.56 -0.64 -2.57
N ALA A 62 -13.22 -1.28 -1.46
CA ALA A 62 -13.67 -0.82 -0.14
C ALA A 62 -13.15 0.59 0.22
N ILE A 63 -11.93 0.95 -0.21
CA ILE A 63 -11.37 2.29 0.01
C ILE A 63 -12.14 3.32 -0.82
N LEU A 64 -12.40 3.00 -2.10
CA LEU A 64 -13.09 3.90 -3.02
C LEU A 64 -14.57 4.09 -2.63
N GLU A 65 -15.22 3.04 -2.13
CA GLU A 65 -16.60 3.10 -1.63
C GLU A 65 -16.70 4.01 -0.39
N ASN A 66 -15.76 3.90 0.54
CA ASN A 66 -15.75 4.72 1.75
C ASN A 66 -15.18 6.13 1.54
N ASN A 67 -14.41 6.34 0.47
CA ASN A 67 -13.86 7.64 0.11
C ASN A 67 -13.87 7.85 -1.42
N PRO A 68 -14.99 8.29 -2.00
CA PRO A 68 -15.11 8.51 -3.44
C PRO A 68 -14.07 9.49 -4.01
N SER A 69 -13.65 10.49 -3.22
CA SER A 69 -12.63 11.46 -3.65
C SER A 69 -11.25 10.81 -3.90
N ALA A 70 -10.99 9.63 -3.32
CA ALA A 70 -9.75 8.89 -3.59
C ALA A 70 -9.68 8.46 -5.07
N LEU A 71 -10.80 8.11 -5.69
CA LEU A 71 -10.86 7.75 -7.09
C LEU A 71 -10.54 8.94 -8.00
N GLU A 72 -11.09 10.11 -7.69
CA GLU A 72 -10.82 11.36 -8.41
C GLU A 72 -9.33 11.69 -8.34
N ASN A 73 -8.74 11.67 -7.15
CA ASN A 73 -7.30 11.93 -6.94
C ASN A 73 -6.38 10.93 -7.65
N LEU A 74 -6.81 9.68 -7.80
CA LEU A 74 -6.03 8.64 -8.49
C LEU A 74 -6.07 8.80 -10.01
N LYS A 75 -7.18 9.30 -10.57
CA LYS A 75 -7.34 9.49 -12.01
C LYS A 75 -6.73 10.80 -12.53
N GLY A 76 -6.56 11.79 -11.65
CA GLY A 76 -6.04 13.12 -11.99
C GLY A 76 -7.14 14.08 -12.41
#